data_AF-A0A3D4QYD0-F1
#
_entry.id   AF-A0A3D4QYD0-F1
#
_cell.length_a   1.000
_cell.length_b   1.000
_cell.length_c   1.000
_cell.angle_alpha   90.00
_cell.angle_beta   90.00
_cell.angle_gamma   90.00
#
_symmetry.space_group_name_H-M   'P 1'
#
loop_
_entity.id
_entity.type
_entity.pdbx_description
1 polymer ?
#
loop_
_entity_poly.entity_id
_entity_poly.type
_entity_poly.pdbx_seq_one_letter_code
_entity_poly.pdbx_strand_id
1 'polypeptide(L)'
;TPGANANAVKELLLADSYHMALEKEPLSVLSDTAHLLVHVHISEADRTYPGKYNGADLPEFADQLKAAGYKGRITAECRFTDFVTESAIVATYLRKITSVIKPFL
;
A
#
# COMPACT_ATOMS: atom_id res chain seq x y z
N THR A 1 -2.12 26.14 -32.47
CA THR A 1 -2.02 25.03 -31.48
C THR A 1 -2.48 25.56 -30.13
N PRO A 2 -3.73 25.31 -29.69
CA PRO A 2 -4.19 25.91 -28.45
C PRO A 2 -3.61 25.17 -27.24
N GLY A 3 -2.58 25.79 -26.66
CA GLY A 3 -2.31 25.93 -25.22
C GLY A 3 -2.49 24.71 -24.32
N ALA A 4 -1.41 23.94 -24.12
CA ALA A 4 -1.26 23.21 -22.88
C ALA A 4 -1.14 24.24 -21.73
N ASN A 5 -2.15 24.30 -20.89
CA ASN A 5 -2.16 25.15 -19.71
C ASN A 5 -1.04 24.67 -18.75
N ALA A 6 0.00 25.47 -18.58
CA ALA A 6 1.21 25.13 -17.81
C ALA A 6 0.99 25.05 -16.28
N ASN A 7 -0.27 25.11 -15.81
CA ASN A 7 -0.65 25.12 -14.39
C ASN A 7 -1.53 23.93 -13.97
N ALA A 8 -1.51 22.80 -14.69
CA ALA A 8 -2.25 21.62 -14.24
C ALA A 8 -1.63 21.05 -12.96
N VAL A 9 -2.31 21.21 -11.82
CA VAL A 9 -1.98 20.50 -10.58
C VAL A 9 -2.24 19.02 -10.83
N LYS A 10 -1.23 18.17 -10.59
CA LYS A 10 -1.39 16.73 -10.68
C LYS A 10 -1.83 16.21 -9.31
N GLU A 11 -3.10 15.86 -9.20
CA GLU A 11 -3.65 15.17 -8.04
C GLU A 11 -3.21 13.69 -8.10
N LEU A 12 -2.59 13.21 -7.02
CA LEU A 12 -2.04 11.86 -6.91
C LEU A 12 -2.53 11.24 -5.60
N LEU A 13 -2.68 9.92 -5.60
CA LEU A 13 -3.25 9.19 -4.48
C LEU A 13 -2.20 8.35 -3.75
N LEU A 14 -2.43 8.25 -2.44
CA LEU A 14 -1.81 7.27 -1.56
C LEU A 14 -2.92 6.37 -1.03
N ALA A 15 -2.76 5.06 -1.15
CA ALA A 15 -3.65 4.09 -0.51
C ALA A 15 -3.10 3.69 0.87
N ASP A 16 -3.93 3.77 1.90
CA ASP A 16 -3.58 3.34 3.26
C ASP A 16 -4.48 2.18 3.67
N SER A 17 -3.90 0.99 3.88
CA SER A 17 -4.67 -0.23 4.17
C SER A 17 -5.49 -0.14 5.46
N TYR A 18 -5.06 0.65 6.44
CA TYR A 18 -5.81 0.84 7.68
C TYR A 18 -7.04 1.70 7.47
N HIS A 19 -6.91 2.81 6.74
CA HIS A 19 -8.07 3.66 6.43
C HIS A 19 -9.07 2.92 5.55
N MET A 20 -8.59 2.16 4.56
CA MET A 20 -9.46 1.32 3.73
C MET A 20 -10.21 0.27 4.57
N ALA A 21 -9.54 -0.39 5.51
CA ALA A 21 -10.18 -1.35 6.42
C ALA A 21 -11.19 -0.67 7.36
N LEU A 22 -10.85 0.48 7.93
CA LEU A 22 -11.71 1.25 8.83
C LEU A 22 -13.00 1.72 8.14
N GLU A 23 -12.86 2.25 6.92
CA GLU A 23 -13.97 2.76 6.11
C GLU A 23 -14.72 1.66 5.34
N LYS A 24 -14.29 0.39 5.47
CA LYS A 24 -14.81 -0.76 4.72
C LYS A 24 -14.78 -0.52 3.21
N GLU A 25 -13.73 0.12 2.75
CA GLU A 25 -13.54 0.44 1.34
C GLU A 25 -13.23 -0.85 0.56
N PRO A 26 -13.94 -1.11 -0.56
CA PRO A 26 -13.68 -2.31 -1.35
C PRO A 26 -12.32 -2.21 -2.04
N LEU A 27 -11.54 -3.30 -2.05
CA LEU A 27 -10.20 -3.30 -2.66
C LEU A 27 -10.21 -3.04 -4.18
N SER A 28 -11.36 -3.15 -4.85
CA SER A 28 -11.51 -2.83 -6.27
C SER A 28 -11.12 -1.40 -6.61
N VAL A 29 -11.24 -0.46 -5.66
CA VAL A 29 -10.84 0.95 -5.85
C VAL A 29 -9.36 1.10 -6.21
N LEU A 30 -8.49 0.15 -5.81
CA LEU A 30 -7.07 0.17 -6.15
C LEU A 30 -6.87 0.01 -7.67
N SER A 31 -7.72 -0.79 -8.30
CA SER A 31 -7.71 -0.95 -9.77
C SER A 31 -8.33 0.26 -10.45
N ASP A 32 -9.46 0.76 -9.93
CA ASP A 32 -10.17 1.92 -10.49
C ASP A 32 -9.30 3.19 -10.48
N THR A 33 -8.43 3.33 -9.49
CA THR A 33 -7.56 4.49 -9.27
C THR A 33 -6.08 4.24 -9.57
N ALA A 34 -5.75 3.10 -10.19
CA ALA A 34 -4.37 2.68 -10.43
C ALA A 34 -3.49 3.74 -11.13
N HIS A 35 -4.09 4.53 -12.02
CA HIS A 35 -3.42 5.59 -12.78
C HIS A 35 -3.03 6.84 -11.95
N LEU A 36 -3.62 6.99 -10.76
CA LEU A 36 -3.34 8.07 -9.80
C LEU A 36 -2.50 7.60 -8.60
N LEU A 37 -2.47 6.28 -8.34
CA LEU A 37 -1.82 5.69 -7.17
C LEU A 37 -0.29 5.75 -7.29
N VAL A 38 0.36 6.49 -6.38
CA VAL A 38 1.82 6.68 -6.37
C VAL A 38 2.51 6.18 -5.11
N HIS A 39 1.77 6.00 -4.03
CA HIS A 39 2.30 5.48 -2.79
C HIS A 39 1.30 4.60 -2.05
N VAL A 40 1.82 3.73 -1.18
CA VAL A 40 1.01 2.82 -0.35
C VAL A 40 1.56 2.79 1.06
N HIS A 41 0.68 2.99 2.03
CA HIS A 41 0.92 2.69 3.43
C HIS A 41 0.22 1.39 3.81
N ILE A 42 0.88 0.59 4.64
CA ILE A 42 0.39 -0.72 5.05
C ILE A 42 0.54 -0.94 6.56
N SER A 43 -0.53 -1.44 7.17
CA SER A 43 -0.58 -1.91 8.55
C SER A 43 -1.71 -2.91 8.73
N GLU A 44 -1.76 -3.58 9.88
CA GLU A 44 -2.96 -4.32 10.30
C GLU A 44 -4.15 -3.35 10.52
N ALA A 45 -5.37 -3.89 10.54
CA ALA A 45 -6.61 -3.12 10.73
C ALA A 45 -6.68 -2.41 12.10
N ASP A 46 -5.89 -2.86 13.08
CA ASP A 46 -5.74 -2.21 14.39
C ASP A 46 -4.55 -1.24 14.44
N ARG A 47 -3.98 -0.86 13.29
CA ARG A 47 -2.79 0.02 13.11
C ARG A 47 -1.50 -0.55 13.72
N THR A 48 -1.46 -1.85 14.04
CA THR A 48 -0.22 -2.53 14.42
C THR A 48 0.58 -2.97 13.19
N TYR A 49 1.80 -3.46 13.42
CA TYR A 49 2.71 -3.78 12.33
C TYR A 49 2.16 -4.89 11.42
N PRO A 50 2.35 -4.78 10.08
CA PRO A 50 1.83 -5.77 9.14
C PRO A 50 2.45 -7.15 9.36
N GLY A 51 1.60 -8.18 9.40
CA GLY A 51 2.00 -9.57 9.63
C GLY A 51 1.90 -10.01 11.09
N LYS A 52 1.47 -9.15 12.01
CA LYS A 52 1.32 -9.49 13.45
C LYS A 52 0.38 -10.67 13.68
N TYR A 53 -0.68 -10.80 12.88
CA TYR A 53 -1.70 -11.83 13.02
C TYR A 53 -1.57 -12.96 11.99
N ASN A 54 -0.37 -13.17 11.43
CA ASN A 54 -0.09 -14.19 10.41
C ASN A 54 -0.87 -14.04 9.09
N GLY A 55 -1.27 -12.82 8.73
CA GLY A 55 -1.68 -12.47 7.36
C GLY A 55 -3.17 -12.44 7.07
N ALA A 56 -3.98 -11.92 8.00
CA ALA A 56 -5.33 -11.48 7.66
C ALA A 56 -5.26 -10.33 6.62
N ASP A 57 -6.05 -10.42 5.56
CA ASP A 57 -6.40 -9.43 4.51
C ASP A 57 -5.26 -8.77 3.68
N LEU A 58 -4.06 -8.60 4.24
CA LEU A 58 -2.92 -7.96 3.59
C LEU A 58 -2.37 -8.70 2.35
N PRO A 59 -2.39 -10.05 2.29
CA PRO A 59 -2.05 -10.75 1.05
C PRO A 59 -3.01 -10.40 -0.10
N GLU A 60 -4.32 -10.30 0.18
CA GLU A 60 -5.32 -9.92 -0.82
C GLU A 60 -5.10 -8.46 -1.27
N PHE A 61 -4.84 -7.56 -0.33
CA PHE A 61 -4.46 -6.18 -0.64
C PHE A 61 -3.25 -6.10 -1.58
N ALA A 62 -2.20 -6.89 -1.32
CA ALA A 62 -1.01 -6.95 -2.18
C ALA A 62 -1.31 -7.54 -3.56
N ASP A 63 -2.17 -8.55 -3.65
CA ASP A 63 -2.61 -9.14 -4.92
C ASP A 63 -3.42 -8.13 -5.76
N GLN A 64 -4.25 -7.30 -5.12
CA GLN A 64 -5.00 -6.23 -5.80
C GLN A 64 -4.08 -5.12 -6.31
N LEU A 65 -3.08 -4.72 -5.53
CA LEU A 65 -2.04 -3.79 -6.01
C LEU A 65 -1.29 -4.34 -7.23
N LYS A 66 -0.96 -5.64 -7.21
CA LYS A 66 -0.35 -6.31 -8.37
C LYS A 66 -1.28 -6.32 -9.58
N ALA A 67 -2.55 -6.66 -9.39
CA ALA A 67 -3.56 -6.67 -10.45
C ALA A 67 -3.76 -5.27 -11.07
N ALA A 68 -3.72 -4.23 -10.24
CA ALA A 68 -3.72 -2.83 -10.64
C ALA A 68 -2.43 -2.39 -11.37
N GLY A 69 -1.41 -3.25 -11.44
CA GLY A 69 -0.14 -2.93 -12.08
C GLY A 69 0.72 -1.92 -11.31
N TYR A 70 0.48 -1.78 -10.00
CA TYR A 70 1.23 -0.88 -9.13
C TYR A 70 2.71 -1.28 -9.09
N LYS A 71 3.60 -0.28 -9.16
CA LYS A 71 5.06 -0.45 -9.16
C LYS A 71 5.77 0.51 -8.18
N GLY A 72 4.98 1.26 -7.41
CA GLY A 72 5.51 2.24 -6.47
C GLY A 72 6.01 1.60 -5.18
N ARG A 73 6.48 2.43 -4.26
CA ARG A 73 6.96 1.98 -2.93
C ARG A 73 5.79 1.65 -2.02
N ILE A 74 6.00 0.66 -1.16
CA ILE A 74 5.08 0.28 -0.08
C ILE A 74 5.83 0.52 1.24
N THR A 75 5.23 1.22 2.19
CA THR A 75 5.83 1.55 3.48
C THR A 75 4.93 1.10 4.61
N ALA A 76 5.51 0.47 5.64
CA ALA A 76 4.77 0.17 6.85
C ALA A 76 4.50 1.45 7.63
N GLU A 77 3.24 1.85 7.78
CA GLU A 77 2.83 2.97 8.62
C GLU A 77 2.00 2.43 9.79
N CYS A 78 2.67 2.12 10.89
CA CYS A 78 2.09 1.37 11.99
C CYS A 78 2.70 1.76 13.34
N ARG A 79 2.06 1.32 14.41
CA ARG A 79 2.60 1.44 15.76
C ARG A 79 3.55 0.28 16.06
N PHE A 80 4.68 0.63 16.66
CA PHE A 80 5.65 -0.31 17.21
C PHE A 80 5.66 -0.22 18.74
N THR A 81 5.81 -1.38 19.41
CA THR A 81 6.07 -1.50 20.84
C THR A 81 7.56 -1.77 21.08
N ASP A 82 8.19 -2.57 20.21
CA ASP A 82 9.63 -2.79 20.13
C ASP A 82 10.07 -2.59 18.68
N PHE A 83 10.50 -1.36 18.37
CA PHE A 83 10.87 -0.99 17.00
C PHE A 83 11.95 -1.89 16.40
N VAL A 84 12.97 -2.29 17.17
CA VAL A 84 14.11 -3.04 16.63
C VAL A 84 13.67 -4.43 16.21
N THR A 85 12.96 -5.14 17.09
CA THR A 85 12.48 -6.49 16.80
C THR A 85 11.37 -6.47 15.74
N GLU A 86 10.39 -5.59 15.90
CA GLU A 86 9.20 -5.58 15.05
C GLU A 86 9.50 -5.05 13.63
N SER A 87 10.40 -4.08 13.46
CA SER A 87 10.78 -3.61 12.12
C SER A 87 11.46 -4.70 11.28
N ALA A 88 12.25 -5.58 11.90
CA ALA A 88 12.85 -6.73 11.23
C ALA A 88 11.80 -7.76 10.78
N ILE A 89 10.78 -8.00 11.62
CA ILE A 89 9.62 -8.84 11.29
C ILE A 89 8.85 -8.23 10.11
N VAL A 90 8.53 -6.94 10.19
CA VAL A 90 7.85 -6.19 9.12
C VAL A 90 8.60 -6.29 7.80
N ALA A 91 9.92 -6.04 7.81
CA ALA A 91 10.71 -6.08 6.59
C ALA A 91 10.65 -7.48 5.94
N THR A 92 10.65 -8.53 6.75
CA THR A 92 10.53 -9.92 6.28
C THR A 92 9.14 -10.20 5.72
N TYR A 93 8.10 -9.76 6.43
CA TYR A 93 6.72 -9.95 6.01
C TYR A 93 6.40 -9.19 4.71
N LEU A 94 6.80 -7.91 4.60
CA LEU A 94 6.59 -7.13 3.40
C LEU A 94 7.32 -7.74 2.20
N ARG A 95 8.59 -8.16 2.34
CA ARG A 95 9.29 -8.89 1.27
C ARG A 95 8.52 -10.12 0.79
N LYS A 96 7.91 -10.88 1.71
CA LYS A 96 7.11 -12.05 1.38
C LYS A 96 5.88 -11.65 0.55
N ILE A 97 5.04 -10.74 1.07
CA ILE A 97 3.75 -10.43 0.44
C ILE A 97 3.87 -9.54 -0.79
N THR A 98 4.90 -8.70 -0.89
CA THR A 98 5.12 -7.83 -2.04
C THR A 98 6.05 -8.45 -3.08
N SER A 99 6.59 -9.65 -2.87
CA SER A 99 7.42 -10.36 -3.87
C SER A 99 6.70 -10.55 -5.21
N VAL A 100 5.36 -10.55 -5.17
CA VAL A 100 4.48 -10.66 -6.32
C VAL A 100 4.38 -9.36 -7.13
N ILE A 101 4.75 -8.23 -6.52
CA ILE A 101 4.79 -6.89 -7.12
C ILE A 101 6.22 -6.68 -7.61
N LYS A 102 6.43 -6.52 -8.92
CA LYS A 102 7.78 -6.35 -9.48
C LYS A 102 8.45 -5.14 -8.83
N PRO A 103 9.66 -5.28 -8.26
CA PRO A 103 10.37 -4.16 -7.67
C PRO A 103 10.67 -3.11 -8.74
N PHE A 104 10.67 -1.85 -8.31
CA PHE A 104 11.38 -0.79 -9.01
C PHE A 104 12.86 -1.22 -9.07
N LEU A 105 13.42 -1.25 -10.29
CA LEU A 105 14.75 -1.71 -10.66
C LEU A 105 15.83 -1.53 -9.58
#